data_AF-A0A9D7RDY4-F1
#
_entry.id   AF-A0A9D7RDY4-F1
#
_cell.length_a   1.000
_cell.length_b   1.000
_cell.length_c   1.000
_cell.angle_alpha   90.00
_cell.angle_beta   90.00
_cell.angle_gamma   90.00
#
_symmetry.space_group_name_H-M   'P 1'
#
loop_
_entity.id
_entity.type
_entity.pdbx_description
1 polymer ?
#
loop_
_entity_poly.entity_id
_entity_poly.type
_entity_poly.pdbx_seq_one_letter_code
_entity_poly.pdbx_strand_id
1 'polypeptide(L)'
;MLPEIRKRYNDSFSDETYGVFMEQINHDFPNSLEFRVAETPTFIPKALTEKLIQAGEDIIDVMVQPDFKAKTERAIPADQRVPNEDDICSLLTLDFAVCKDEHGEPTPQLIEMQGFATLYGYQAYIGDMYKRFFYFPDGFSEYFHGLDREGYLAELHKVFIGDGKAENTILLEIYPEIQKTRIDFAVTKDLLGIEAVCLTKVRKEGRKLYYEKDGRKIAIQRIYNRVIVDDLQNYPDLVTEFKLTDDVDVEWIAHPNWFFRASKFTLPLLNSPFVPKSYFLHELAEYPADLENYVLKPLFSFAGTGVKLHISKADLDAIPDKENFLLQRKVNYEPVVESPTG
;
A
#
# COMPACT_ATOMS: atom_id res chain seq x y z
N MET A 1 8.74 1.30 -22.95
CA MET A 1 7.54 2.17 -22.87
C MET A 1 6.92 2.34 -24.25
N LEU A 2 5.86 3.13 -24.38
CA LEU A 2 5.04 3.27 -25.60
C LEU A 2 5.16 4.70 -26.18
N PRO A 3 6.19 5.01 -27.01
CA PRO A 3 6.52 6.38 -27.39
C PRO A 3 5.39 7.09 -28.16
N GLU A 4 4.75 6.40 -29.11
CA GLU A 4 3.68 6.98 -29.93
C GLU A 4 2.45 7.38 -29.10
N ILE A 5 2.05 6.51 -28.17
CA ILE A 5 0.94 6.78 -27.24
C ILE A 5 1.32 7.92 -26.30
N ARG A 6 2.55 7.90 -25.79
CA ARG A 6 3.04 8.95 -24.89
C ARG A 6 3.04 10.31 -25.58
N LYS A 7 3.59 10.39 -26.79
CA LYS A 7 3.62 11.59 -27.61
C LYS A 7 2.21 12.09 -27.88
N ARG A 8 1.29 11.23 -28.30
CA ARG A 8 -0.10 11.61 -28.59
C ARG A 8 -0.82 12.17 -27.35
N TYR A 9 -0.59 11.59 -26.17
CA TYR A 9 -1.11 12.16 -24.94
C TYR A 9 -0.54 13.55 -24.68
N ASN A 10 0.79 13.71 -24.75
CA ASN A 10 1.46 14.98 -24.47
C ASN A 10 1.01 16.07 -25.47
N ASP A 11 0.87 15.73 -26.75
CA ASP A 11 0.33 16.63 -27.79
C ASP A 11 -1.13 17.06 -27.51
N SER A 12 -1.91 16.23 -26.80
CA SER A 12 -3.31 16.50 -26.45
C SER A 12 -3.50 17.19 -25.10
N PHE A 13 -2.45 17.28 -24.29
CA PHE A 13 -2.51 17.87 -22.97
C PHE A 13 -2.56 19.40 -23.05
N SER A 14 -3.30 20.03 -22.16
CA SER A 14 -3.27 21.48 -21.95
C SER A 14 -3.49 21.83 -20.49
N ASP A 15 -2.90 22.94 -20.03
CA ASP A 15 -3.11 23.47 -18.68
C ASP A 15 -4.60 23.82 -18.43
N GLU A 16 -5.33 24.23 -19.48
CA GLU A 16 -6.77 24.51 -19.40
C GLU A 16 -7.56 23.23 -19.09
N THR A 17 -7.30 22.14 -19.82
CA THR A 17 -7.94 20.83 -19.57
C THR A 17 -7.59 20.30 -18.18
N TYR A 18 -6.32 20.45 -17.76
CA TYR A 18 -5.91 20.07 -16.40
C TYR A 18 -6.60 20.91 -15.33
N GLY A 19 -6.78 22.22 -15.56
CA GLY A 19 -7.56 23.10 -14.69
C GLY A 19 -8.98 22.60 -14.49
N VAL A 20 -9.69 22.29 -15.58
CA VAL A 20 -11.08 21.75 -15.51
C VAL A 20 -11.12 20.39 -14.82
N PHE A 21 -10.13 19.53 -15.06
CA PHE A 21 -9.97 18.25 -14.36
C PHE A 21 -9.85 18.45 -12.83
N MET A 22 -9.02 19.39 -12.40
CA MET A 22 -8.85 19.70 -10.97
C MET A 22 -10.10 20.35 -10.36
N GLU A 23 -10.79 21.21 -11.11
CA GLU A 23 -12.08 21.79 -10.71
C GLU A 23 -13.15 20.72 -10.53
N GLN A 24 -13.21 19.72 -11.42
CA GLN A 24 -14.14 18.59 -11.29
C GLN A 24 -13.88 17.78 -10.02
N ILE A 25 -12.61 17.49 -9.69
CA ILE A 25 -12.25 16.77 -8.46
C ILE A 25 -12.72 17.55 -7.22
N ASN A 26 -12.49 18.86 -7.21
CA ASN A 26 -12.93 19.70 -6.11
C ASN A 26 -14.46 19.89 -6.08
N HIS A 27 -15.14 19.82 -7.22
CA HIS A 27 -16.60 19.85 -7.27
C HIS A 27 -17.19 18.58 -6.65
N ASP A 28 -16.68 17.41 -7.03
CA ASP A 28 -17.19 16.11 -6.57
C ASP A 28 -16.88 15.87 -5.09
N PHE A 29 -15.68 16.24 -4.65
CA PHE A 29 -15.23 16.08 -3.26
C PHE A 29 -14.60 17.39 -2.74
N PRO A 30 -15.42 18.39 -2.38
CA PRO A 30 -14.96 19.71 -1.98
C PRO A 30 -13.91 19.71 -0.87
N ASN A 31 -12.80 20.41 -1.10
CA ASN A 31 -11.69 20.59 -0.17
C ASN A 31 -11.07 19.27 0.35
N SER A 32 -11.24 18.14 -0.35
CA SER A 32 -10.75 16.85 0.15
C SER A 32 -9.36 16.45 -0.36
N LEU A 33 -8.90 17.05 -1.46
CA LEU A 33 -7.62 16.76 -2.09
C LEU A 33 -6.49 17.62 -1.49
N GLU A 34 -5.52 16.97 -0.83
CA GLU A 34 -4.36 17.65 -0.21
C GLU A 34 -3.01 17.23 -0.82
N PHE A 35 -3.03 16.55 -1.95
CA PHE A 35 -1.81 16.14 -2.67
C PHE A 35 -1.92 16.48 -4.15
N ARG A 36 -0.76 16.56 -4.81
CA ARG A 36 -0.68 16.83 -6.25
C ARG A 36 -1.14 15.60 -7.02
N VAL A 37 -2.03 15.83 -7.98
CA VAL A 37 -2.42 14.84 -8.97
C VAL A 37 -1.47 14.93 -10.16
N ALA A 38 -1.04 13.81 -10.70
CA ALA A 38 -0.18 13.82 -11.88
C ALA A 38 -0.95 14.36 -13.10
N GLU A 39 -0.30 15.14 -13.93
CA GLU A 39 -0.86 15.65 -15.19
C GLU A 39 -1.09 14.53 -16.22
N THR A 40 -0.53 13.34 -15.97
CA THR A 40 -0.57 12.22 -16.89
C THR A 40 -0.61 10.85 -16.20
N PRO A 41 -1.40 9.89 -16.71
CA PRO A 41 -1.23 8.50 -16.36
C PRO A 41 0.03 7.92 -17.01
N THR A 42 0.49 6.79 -16.49
CA THR A 42 1.59 6.02 -17.08
C THR A 42 1.04 4.90 -17.96
N PHE A 43 1.37 4.92 -19.25
CA PHE A 43 0.99 3.85 -20.18
C PHE A 43 2.03 2.73 -20.18
N ILE A 44 1.68 1.61 -19.56
CA ILE A 44 2.57 0.45 -19.38
C ILE A 44 2.38 -0.52 -20.56
N PRO A 45 3.45 -0.93 -21.29
CA PRO A 45 3.36 -1.97 -22.30
C PRO A 45 2.92 -3.31 -21.73
N LYS A 46 2.15 -4.09 -22.50
CA LYS A 46 1.64 -5.41 -22.09
C LYS A 46 2.71 -6.34 -21.51
N ALA A 47 3.89 -6.41 -22.12
CA ALA A 47 4.99 -7.25 -21.64
C ALA A 47 5.48 -6.85 -20.23
N LEU A 48 5.50 -5.55 -19.91
CA LEU A 48 5.84 -5.07 -18.56
C LEU A 48 4.70 -5.32 -17.58
N THR A 49 3.44 -5.16 -18.01
CA THR A 49 2.26 -5.51 -17.22
C THR A 49 2.26 -6.98 -16.82
N GLU A 50 2.57 -7.89 -17.74
CA GLU A 50 2.69 -9.33 -17.46
C GLU A 50 3.78 -9.63 -16.42
N LYS A 51 4.94 -8.97 -16.52
CA LYS A 51 6.01 -9.07 -15.50
C LYS A 51 5.57 -8.54 -14.13
N LEU A 52 4.84 -7.43 -14.08
CA LEU A 52 4.32 -6.85 -12.82
C LEU A 52 3.29 -7.77 -12.16
N ILE A 53 2.38 -8.36 -12.94
CA ILE A 53 1.41 -9.33 -12.43
C ILE A 53 2.15 -10.56 -11.89
N GLN A 54 3.08 -11.13 -12.67
CA GLN A 54 3.87 -12.28 -12.21
C GLN A 54 4.66 -11.96 -10.94
N ALA A 55 5.25 -10.76 -10.83
CA ALA A 55 5.94 -10.33 -9.62
C ALA A 55 5.01 -10.28 -8.40
N GLY A 56 3.76 -9.84 -8.60
CA GLY A 56 2.73 -9.87 -7.57
C GLY A 56 2.38 -11.30 -7.13
N GLU A 57 2.12 -12.19 -8.10
CA GLU A 57 1.82 -13.60 -7.83
C GLU A 57 2.97 -14.30 -7.11
N ASP A 58 4.22 -14.12 -7.54
CA ASP A 58 5.40 -14.71 -6.90
C ASP A 58 5.51 -14.32 -5.40
N ILE A 59 5.11 -13.09 -5.06
CA ILE A 59 5.13 -12.58 -3.69
C ILE A 59 3.97 -13.15 -2.89
N ILE A 60 2.76 -13.13 -3.46
CA ILE A 60 1.56 -13.67 -2.84
C ILE A 60 1.73 -15.16 -2.56
N ASP A 61 2.30 -15.93 -3.48
CA ASP A 61 2.61 -17.36 -3.34
C ASP A 61 3.44 -17.67 -2.10
N VAL A 62 4.38 -16.78 -1.73
CA VAL A 62 5.16 -16.91 -0.48
C VAL A 62 4.32 -16.55 0.73
N MET A 63 3.53 -15.47 0.66
CA MET A 63 2.71 -14.98 1.77
C MET A 63 1.58 -15.93 2.18
N VAL A 64 1.06 -16.72 1.24
CA VAL A 64 -0.01 -17.70 1.50
C VAL A 64 0.52 -19.07 1.93
N GLN A 65 1.84 -19.26 2.04
CA GLN A 65 2.39 -20.53 2.52
C GLN A 65 1.97 -20.82 3.96
N PRO A 66 1.68 -22.08 4.33
CA PRO A 66 1.25 -22.44 5.69
C PRO A 66 2.24 -22.04 6.80
N ASP A 67 3.53 -21.96 6.48
CA ASP A 67 4.58 -21.61 7.44
C ASP A 67 4.96 -20.11 7.42
N PHE A 68 4.32 -19.28 6.58
CA PHE A 68 4.63 -17.87 6.44
C PHE A 68 4.46 -17.10 7.77
N LYS A 69 3.34 -17.32 8.47
CA LYS A 69 3.09 -16.68 9.77
C LYS A 69 4.13 -17.09 10.82
N ALA A 70 4.61 -18.34 10.80
CA ALA A 70 5.67 -18.79 11.70
C ALA A 70 7.02 -18.13 11.36
N LYS A 71 7.37 -18.04 10.07
CA LYS A 71 8.60 -17.37 9.61
C LYS A 71 8.63 -15.88 9.93
N THR A 72 7.48 -15.21 9.91
CA THR A 72 7.35 -13.77 10.12
C THR A 72 6.92 -13.38 11.53
N GLU A 73 6.80 -14.33 12.45
CA GLU A 73 6.28 -14.09 13.80
C GLU A 73 7.08 -13.04 14.59
N ARG A 74 8.42 -13.06 14.43
CA ARG A 74 9.32 -12.08 15.05
C ARG A 74 9.14 -10.66 14.51
N ALA A 75 8.47 -10.49 13.37
CA ALA A 75 8.23 -9.15 12.81
C ALA A 75 7.27 -8.33 13.68
N ILE A 76 6.40 -8.97 14.46
CA ILE A 76 5.37 -8.29 15.27
C ILE A 76 5.91 -8.03 16.68
N PRO A 77 6.03 -6.76 17.12
CA PRO A 77 6.39 -6.45 18.50
C PRO A 77 5.35 -7.00 19.48
N ALA A 78 5.82 -7.58 20.59
CA ALA A 78 4.95 -8.28 21.55
C ALA A 78 3.88 -7.38 22.19
N ASP A 79 4.20 -6.10 22.41
CA ASP A 79 3.31 -5.08 22.96
C ASP A 79 2.35 -4.47 21.94
N GLN A 80 2.54 -4.77 20.64
CA GLN A 80 1.72 -4.29 19.54
C GLN A 80 0.87 -5.40 18.88
N ARG A 81 0.94 -6.62 19.41
CA ARG A 81 0.23 -7.77 18.83
C ARG A 81 -1.28 -7.60 18.95
N VAL A 82 -1.96 -7.62 17.81
CA VAL A 82 -3.41 -7.63 17.74
C VAL A 82 -3.93 -9.08 17.68
N PRO A 83 -4.91 -9.46 18.51
CA PRO A 83 -5.48 -10.81 18.53
C PRO A 83 -6.40 -11.07 17.32
N ASN A 84 -6.67 -12.35 17.06
CA ASN A 84 -7.59 -12.81 16.00
C ASN A 84 -7.18 -12.41 14.58
N GLU A 85 -5.88 -12.59 14.27
CA GLU A 85 -5.30 -12.32 12.95
C GLU A 85 -5.88 -13.21 11.84
N ASP A 86 -6.33 -12.60 10.75
CA ASP A 86 -6.83 -13.28 9.55
C ASP A 86 -5.76 -14.18 8.91
N ASP A 87 -6.18 -15.29 8.30
CA ASP A 87 -5.27 -16.25 7.67
C ASP A 87 -4.46 -15.68 6.50
N ILE A 88 -5.05 -14.75 5.75
CA ILE A 88 -4.46 -14.11 4.60
C ILE A 88 -4.52 -12.59 4.71
N CYS A 89 -3.61 -11.91 4.02
CA CYS A 89 -3.59 -10.45 3.96
C CYS A 89 -4.70 -9.95 3.02
N SER A 90 -5.70 -9.26 3.55
CA SER A 90 -6.84 -8.79 2.76
C SER A 90 -6.49 -7.71 1.75
N LEU A 91 -5.49 -6.87 2.05
CA LEU A 91 -5.08 -5.72 1.23
C LEU A 91 -3.55 -5.66 1.13
N LEU A 92 -3.02 -5.63 -0.08
CA LEU A 92 -1.59 -5.61 -0.37
C LEU A 92 -1.28 -4.54 -1.41
N THR A 93 -0.28 -3.70 -1.13
CA THR A 93 0.34 -2.80 -2.10
C THR A 93 1.79 -3.23 -2.33
N LEU A 94 2.18 -3.25 -3.60
CA LEU A 94 3.52 -3.60 -4.05
C LEU A 94 4.09 -2.46 -4.90
N ASP A 95 5.15 -1.84 -4.40
CA ASP A 95 5.81 -0.73 -5.06
C ASP A 95 6.97 -1.26 -5.90
N PHE A 96 6.89 -1.08 -7.22
CA PHE A 96 7.91 -1.48 -8.16
C PHE A 96 8.61 -0.28 -8.78
N ALA A 97 9.93 -0.35 -8.86
CA ALA A 97 10.70 0.46 -9.78
C ALA A 97 10.72 -0.22 -11.15
N VAL A 98 10.73 0.58 -12.22
CA VAL A 98 11.06 0.08 -13.56
C VAL A 98 12.57 0.19 -13.75
N CYS A 99 13.19 -0.95 -14.04
CA CYS A 99 14.62 -1.11 -14.30
C CYS A 99 14.83 -1.70 -15.72
N LYS A 100 16.08 -1.91 -16.10
CA LYS A 100 16.45 -2.74 -17.26
C LYS A 100 16.99 -4.09 -16.82
N ASP A 101 16.58 -5.14 -17.51
CA ASP A 101 17.22 -6.45 -17.40
C ASP A 101 18.54 -6.52 -18.21
N GLU A 102 19.17 -7.69 -18.22
CA GLU A 102 20.44 -7.93 -18.92
C GLU A 102 20.35 -7.73 -20.45
N HIS A 103 19.15 -7.74 -21.01
CA HIS A 103 18.90 -7.50 -22.43
C HIS A 103 18.51 -6.04 -22.72
N GLY A 104 18.45 -5.19 -21.69
CA GLY A 104 18.04 -3.79 -21.81
C GLY A 104 16.53 -3.60 -21.87
N GLU A 105 15.74 -4.65 -21.62
CA GLU A 105 14.28 -4.59 -21.64
C GLU A 105 13.73 -4.11 -20.28
N PRO A 106 12.62 -3.35 -20.25
CA PRO A 106 11.99 -2.95 -19.00
C PRO A 106 11.61 -4.15 -18.12
N THR A 107 11.97 -4.10 -16.84
CA THR A 107 11.67 -5.13 -15.85
C THR A 107 11.31 -4.48 -14.51
N PRO A 108 10.30 -4.98 -13.78
CA PRO A 108 9.98 -4.46 -12.46
C PRO A 108 10.99 -4.96 -11.42
N GLN A 109 11.29 -4.13 -10.43
CA GLN A 109 12.04 -4.52 -9.24
C GLN A 109 11.32 -4.00 -8.00
N LEU A 110 10.99 -4.91 -7.07
CA LEU A 110 10.29 -4.58 -5.83
C LEU A 110 11.13 -3.61 -4.97
N ILE A 111 10.51 -2.52 -4.58
CA ILE A 111 11.08 -1.50 -3.69
C ILE A 111 10.50 -1.64 -2.28
N GLU A 112 9.18 -1.76 -2.19
CA GLU A 112 8.45 -1.83 -0.94
C GLU A 112 7.19 -2.69 -1.09
N MET A 113 6.77 -3.31 0.01
CA MET A 113 5.53 -4.07 0.12
C MET A 113 4.85 -3.62 1.41
N GLN A 114 3.53 -3.49 1.37
CA GLN A 114 2.72 -3.01 2.49
C GLN A 114 1.40 -3.79 2.60
N GLY A 115 1.20 -4.48 3.74
CA GLY A 115 -0.06 -5.17 4.08
C GLY A 115 -1.12 -4.26 4.71
N PHE A 116 -1.03 -2.96 4.40
CA PHE A 116 -1.81 -1.89 4.98
C PHE A 116 -2.19 -0.85 3.93
N ALA A 117 -2.62 -1.35 2.78
CA ALA A 117 -2.80 -0.58 1.57
C ALA A 117 -3.98 0.40 1.66
N THR A 118 -3.92 1.43 0.81
CA THR A 118 -4.77 2.61 0.87
C THR A 118 -5.16 3.07 -0.54
N LEU A 119 -6.07 4.05 -0.68
CA LEU A 119 -6.42 4.67 -1.96
C LEU A 119 -7.24 3.80 -2.93
N TYR A 120 -7.82 2.68 -2.47
CA TYR A 120 -8.64 1.79 -3.30
C TYR A 120 -9.90 2.49 -3.87
N GLY A 121 -10.51 3.41 -3.13
CA GLY A 121 -11.62 4.20 -3.67
C GLY A 121 -11.09 5.22 -4.67
N TYR A 122 -10.09 5.99 -4.25
CA TYR A 122 -9.50 7.06 -5.06
C TYR A 122 -8.93 6.57 -6.40
N GLN A 123 -8.32 5.38 -6.46
CA GLN A 123 -7.72 4.86 -7.70
C GLN A 123 -8.75 4.60 -8.82
N ALA A 124 -9.94 4.10 -8.47
CA ALA A 124 -11.02 3.92 -9.45
C ALA A 124 -11.55 5.28 -9.91
N TYR A 125 -11.77 6.19 -8.96
CA TYR A 125 -12.23 7.55 -9.28
C TYR A 125 -11.25 8.31 -10.19
N ILE A 126 -9.95 8.29 -9.88
CA ILE A 126 -8.97 9.03 -10.67
C ILE A 126 -8.78 8.41 -12.07
N GLY A 127 -8.91 7.08 -12.19
CA GLY A 127 -8.96 6.40 -13.48
C GLY A 127 -10.10 6.89 -14.37
N ASP A 128 -11.31 7.01 -13.81
CA ASP A 128 -12.47 7.58 -14.51
C ASP A 128 -12.20 9.03 -14.96
N MET A 129 -11.59 9.83 -14.09
CA MET A 129 -11.28 11.23 -14.41
C MET A 129 -10.26 11.33 -15.54
N TYR A 130 -9.19 10.53 -15.55
CA TYR A 130 -8.24 10.54 -16.66
C TYR A 130 -8.88 10.18 -17.99
N LYS A 131 -9.75 9.16 -18.02
CA LYS A 131 -10.50 8.75 -19.20
C LYS A 131 -11.45 9.83 -19.71
N ARG A 132 -12.05 10.59 -18.80
CA ARG A 132 -13.03 11.63 -19.12
C ARG A 132 -12.39 12.89 -19.72
N PHE A 133 -11.24 13.31 -19.17
CA PHE A 133 -10.67 14.62 -19.49
C PHE A 133 -9.50 14.57 -20.47
N PHE A 134 -8.79 13.45 -20.56
CA PHE A 134 -7.58 13.36 -21.38
C PHE A 134 -7.68 12.27 -22.44
N TYR A 135 -6.73 12.28 -23.38
CA TYR A 135 -6.60 11.20 -24.34
C TYR A 135 -6.39 9.86 -23.63
N PHE A 136 -7.29 8.92 -23.89
CA PHE A 136 -7.19 7.55 -23.40
C PHE A 136 -7.21 6.58 -24.60
N PRO A 137 -6.11 5.84 -24.85
CA PRO A 137 -6.03 4.92 -25.98
C PRO A 137 -6.96 3.71 -25.83
N ASP A 138 -7.56 3.28 -26.95
CA ASP A 138 -8.36 2.05 -27.00
C ASP A 138 -7.53 0.83 -26.59
N GLY A 139 -8.16 -0.11 -25.89
CA GLY A 139 -7.52 -1.35 -25.44
C GLY A 139 -6.64 -1.22 -24.20
N PHE A 140 -6.57 -0.04 -23.57
CA PHE A 140 -5.94 0.16 -22.28
C PHE A 140 -6.95 0.05 -21.14
N SER A 141 -6.47 -0.38 -19.98
CA SER A 141 -7.24 -0.46 -18.74
C SER A 141 -6.29 -0.26 -17.56
N GLU A 142 -6.79 0.39 -16.52
CA GLU A 142 -6.20 0.50 -15.19
C GLU A 142 -6.46 -0.74 -14.32
N TYR A 143 -7.32 -1.64 -14.79
CA TYR A 143 -7.71 -2.86 -14.08
C TYR A 143 -6.98 -4.09 -14.62
N PHE A 144 -6.64 -5.01 -13.72
CA PHE A 144 -6.00 -6.29 -14.04
C PHE A 144 -7.00 -7.45 -14.14
N HIS A 145 -6.52 -8.61 -14.58
CA HIS A 145 -7.28 -9.86 -14.63
C HIS A 145 -8.59 -9.80 -15.43
N GLY A 146 -8.67 -8.91 -16.41
CA GLY A 146 -9.86 -8.73 -17.24
C GLY A 146 -11.02 -8.05 -16.52
N LEU A 147 -10.78 -7.49 -15.32
CA LEU A 147 -11.76 -6.64 -14.66
C LEU A 147 -11.97 -5.36 -15.44
N ASP A 148 -13.17 -4.81 -15.30
CA ASP A 148 -13.49 -3.43 -15.59
C ASP A 148 -13.85 -2.70 -14.29
N ARG A 149 -14.37 -1.48 -14.41
CA ARG A 149 -14.78 -0.68 -13.27
C ARG A 149 -15.83 -1.38 -12.41
N GLU A 150 -16.84 -2.00 -13.01
CA GLU A 150 -17.92 -2.66 -12.27
C GLU A 150 -17.39 -3.90 -11.54
N GLY A 151 -16.57 -4.71 -12.22
CA GLY A 151 -15.91 -5.87 -11.61
C GLY A 151 -15.00 -5.48 -10.44
N TYR A 152 -14.23 -4.40 -10.59
CA TYR A 152 -13.39 -3.88 -9.51
C TYR A 152 -14.22 -3.42 -8.30
N LEU A 153 -15.30 -2.66 -8.51
CA LEU A 153 -16.18 -2.23 -7.41
C LEU A 153 -16.90 -3.40 -6.76
N ALA A 154 -17.24 -4.44 -7.51
CA ALA A 154 -17.80 -5.67 -6.95
C ALA A 154 -16.80 -6.39 -6.03
N GLU A 155 -15.52 -6.49 -6.41
CA GLU A 155 -14.48 -7.04 -5.55
C GLU A 155 -14.24 -6.16 -4.31
N LEU A 156 -14.25 -4.83 -4.44
CA LEU A 156 -14.21 -3.94 -3.27
C LEU A 156 -15.40 -4.20 -2.34
N HIS A 157 -16.63 -4.25 -2.86
CA HIS A 157 -17.79 -4.53 -2.02
C HIS A 157 -17.65 -5.87 -1.29
N LYS A 158 -17.20 -6.91 -1.99
CA LYS A 158 -16.97 -8.24 -1.41
C LYS A 158 -15.91 -8.22 -0.30
N VAL A 159 -14.77 -7.56 -0.51
CA VAL A 159 -13.68 -7.49 0.49
C VAL A 159 -14.08 -6.64 1.69
N PHE A 160 -14.66 -5.46 1.45
CA PHE A 160 -14.90 -4.50 2.51
C PHE A 160 -16.22 -4.75 3.27
N ILE A 161 -17.29 -5.12 2.59
CA ILE A 161 -18.62 -5.27 3.19
C ILE A 161 -18.98 -6.75 3.41
N GLY A 162 -18.53 -7.64 2.52
CA GLY A 162 -18.90 -9.06 2.54
C GLY A 162 -20.42 -9.25 2.46
N ASP A 163 -20.95 -10.13 3.31
CA ASP A 163 -22.40 -10.36 3.46
C ASP A 163 -23.08 -9.39 4.45
N GLY A 164 -22.32 -8.42 4.97
CA GLY A 164 -22.77 -7.46 5.97
C GLY A 164 -23.48 -6.25 5.37
N LYS A 165 -23.71 -5.24 6.22
CA LYS A 165 -24.19 -3.91 5.80
C LYS A 165 -23.05 -2.91 5.84
N ALA A 166 -23.05 -1.98 4.89
CA ALA A 166 -22.10 -0.87 4.88
C ALA A 166 -22.08 -0.08 6.22
N GLU A 167 -23.24 0.15 6.85
CA GLU A 167 -23.31 0.84 8.15
C GLU A 167 -22.60 0.11 9.30
N ASN A 168 -22.34 -1.20 9.15
CA ASN A 168 -21.60 -2.00 10.13
C ASN A 168 -20.12 -2.17 9.81
N THR A 169 -19.64 -1.52 8.73
CA THR A 169 -18.22 -1.45 8.36
C THR A 169 -17.74 -0.02 8.52
N ILE A 170 -16.60 0.17 9.20
CA ILE A 170 -15.99 1.50 9.34
C ILE A 170 -14.60 1.52 8.71
N LEU A 171 -14.20 2.68 8.20
CA LEU A 171 -12.80 3.02 7.96
C LEU A 171 -12.26 3.68 9.23
N LEU A 172 -11.39 2.99 9.95
CA LEU A 172 -10.86 3.44 11.24
C LEU A 172 -9.58 4.25 11.05
N GLU A 173 -9.53 5.48 11.54
CA GLU A 173 -8.38 6.39 11.40
C GLU A 173 -8.22 7.28 12.65
N ILE A 174 -7.07 7.92 12.84
CA ILE A 174 -6.88 9.01 13.81
C ILE A 174 -7.19 10.34 13.10
N TYR A 175 -8.22 11.05 13.56
CA TYR A 175 -8.64 12.36 13.00
C TYR A 175 -8.78 12.33 11.45
N PRO A 176 -9.70 11.51 10.89
CA PRO A 176 -9.84 11.33 9.45
C PRO A 176 -10.01 12.63 8.67
N GLU A 177 -10.59 13.67 9.29
CA GLU A 177 -10.84 14.97 8.70
C GLU A 177 -9.57 15.78 8.35
N ILE A 178 -8.44 15.52 9.00
CA ILE A 178 -7.17 16.23 8.74
C ILE A 178 -6.15 15.38 7.97
N GLN A 179 -6.52 14.17 7.57
CA GLN A 179 -5.61 13.30 6.82
C GLN A 179 -5.43 13.79 5.39
N LYS A 180 -4.19 13.77 4.89
CA LYS A 180 -3.87 14.18 3.51
C LYS A 180 -4.61 13.36 2.46
N THR A 181 -4.90 12.10 2.77
CA THR A 181 -5.62 11.17 1.89
C THR A 181 -7.13 11.19 2.10
N ARG A 182 -7.71 12.19 2.78
CA ARG A 182 -9.15 12.20 3.12
C ARG A 182 -10.11 12.14 1.92
N ILE A 183 -9.65 12.51 0.73
CA ILE A 183 -10.40 12.28 -0.52
C ILE A 183 -10.75 10.80 -0.71
N ASP A 184 -9.85 9.87 -0.39
CA ASP A 184 -10.11 8.43 -0.49
C ASP A 184 -11.22 8.01 0.48
N PHE A 185 -11.32 8.65 1.64
CA PHE A 185 -12.38 8.36 2.62
C PHE A 185 -13.74 8.83 2.09
N ALA A 186 -13.77 10.02 1.47
CA ALA A 186 -14.97 10.56 0.85
C ALA A 186 -15.43 9.69 -0.34
N VAL A 187 -14.49 9.27 -1.19
CA VAL A 187 -14.75 8.39 -2.33
C VAL A 187 -15.20 7.00 -1.85
N THR A 188 -14.56 6.44 -0.83
CA THR A 188 -14.97 5.14 -0.22
C THR A 188 -16.40 5.22 0.31
N LYS A 189 -16.76 6.33 0.95
CA LYS A 189 -18.13 6.56 1.43
C LYS A 189 -19.13 6.65 0.26
N ASP A 190 -18.81 7.36 -0.80
CA ASP A 190 -19.67 7.47 -1.99
C ASP A 190 -19.87 6.12 -2.68
N LEU A 191 -18.79 5.37 -2.88
CA LEU A 191 -18.82 4.09 -3.60
C LEU A 191 -19.37 2.92 -2.77
N LEU A 192 -19.07 2.86 -1.47
CA LEU A 192 -19.33 1.69 -0.62
C LEU A 192 -20.24 2.00 0.59
N GLY A 193 -20.54 3.26 0.88
CA GLY A 193 -21.34 3.65 2.04
C GLY A 193 -20.62 3.51 3.39
N ILE A 194 -19.30 3.28 3.38
CA ILE A 194 -18.48 3.09 4.58
C ILE A 194 -18.14 4.44 5.20
N GLU A 195 -18.38 4.58 6.51
CA GLU A 195 -18.05 5.81 7.23
C GLU A 195 -16.61 5.79 7.75
N ALA A 196 -15.91 6.91 7.59
CA ALA A 196 -14.64 7.14 8.28
C ALA A 196 -14.91 7.51 9.75
N VAL A 197 -14.38 6.72 10.67
CA VAL A 197 -14.60 6.88 12.12
C VAL A 197 -13.26 7.07 12.81
N CYS A 198 -13.18 8.15 13.58
CA CYS A 198 -12.00 8.44 14.40
C CYS A 198 -11.87 7.39 15.52
N LEU A 199 -10.67 6.90 15.79
CA LEU A 199 -10.38 5.96 16.88
C LEU A 199 -10.92 6.43 18.24
N THR A 200 -10.89 7.74 18.52
CA THR A 200 -11.41 8.34 19.76
C THR A 200 -12.93 8.31 19.87
N LYS A 201 -13.64 8.08 18.76
CA LYS A 201 -15.10 8.01 18.70
C LYS A 201 -15.62 6.57 18.72
N VAL A 202 -14.74 5.57 18.70
CA VAL A 202 -15.12 4.17 18.89
C VAL A 202 -15.45 3.94 20.36
N ARG A 203 -16.65 3.41 20.62
CA ARG A 203 -17.12 3.01 21.94
C ARG A 203 -17.00 1.51 22.10
N LYS A 204 -16.62 1.07 23.30
CA LYS A 204 -16.41 -0.35 23.59
C LYS A 204 -17.32 -0.82 24.72
N GLU A 205 -18.09 -1.87 24.47
CA GLU A 205 -18.91 -2.54 25.49
C GLU A 205 -18.60 -4.04 25.51
N GLY A 206 -17.80 -4.45 26.50
CA GLY A 206 -17.23 -5.79 26.52
C GLY A 206 -16.33 -6.01 25.29
N ARG A 207 -16.70 -6.98 24.44
CA ARG A 207 -16.01 -7.29 23.18
C ARG A 207 -16.61 -6.57 21.97
N LYS A 208 -17.76 -5.92 22.10
CA LYS A 208 -18.47 -5.28 20.99
C LYS A 208 -18.05 -3.83 20.84
N LEU A 209 -17.89 -3.39 19.61
CA LEU A 209 -17.55 -2.02 19.26
C LEU A 209 -18.74 -1.31 18.62
N TYR A 210 -18.82 0.00 18.86
CA TYR A 210 -19.88 0.86 18.34
C TYR A 210 -19.35 2.23 17.93
N TYR A 211 -20.06 2.89 17.02
CA TYR A 211 -19.90 4.31 16.75
C TYR A 211 -21.28 5.01 16.76
N GLU A 212 -21.27 6.33 16.89
CA GLU A 212 -22.48 7.14 16.84
C GLU A 212 -22.61 7.86 15.49
N LYS A 213 -23.81 7.80 14.92
CA LYS A 213 -24.19 8.54 13.71
C LYS A 213 -25.65 8.96 13.82
N ASP A 214 -25.92 10.25 13.63
CA ASP A 214 -27.27 10.82 13.67
C ASP A 214 -28.06 10.45 14.96
N GLY A 215 -27.37 10.43 16.10
CA GLY A 215 -27.93 10.05 17.40
C GLY A 215 -28.20 8.54 17.58
N ARG A 216 -27.89 7.72 16.59
CA ARG A 216 -27.98 6.25 16.66
C ARG A 216 -26.62 5.66 17.04
N LYS A 217 -26.65 4.72 17.96
CA LYS A 217 -25.53 3.83 18.25
C LYS A 217 -25.55 2.66 17.27
N ILE A 218 -24.52 2.54 16.45
CA ILE A 218 -24.40 1.53 15.39
C ILE A 218 -23.28 0.56 15.74
N ALA A 219 -23.54 -0.74 15.63
CA ALA A 219 -22.55 -1.77 15.90
C ALA A 219 -21.50 -1.81 14.78
N ILE A 220 -20.24 -1.93 15.16
CA ILE A 220 -19.13 -2.17 14.24
C ILE A 220 -18.91 -3.68 14.17
N GLN A 221 -19.00 -4.24 12.97
CA GLN A 221 -18.76 -5.66 12.68
C GLN A 221 -17.46 -5.88 11.90
N ARG A 222 -17.12 -4.93 11.03
CA ARG A 222 -15.89 -4.96 10.21
C ARG A 222 -15.12 -3.65 10.37
N ILE A 223 -13.80 -3.73 10.44
CA ILE A 223 -12.92 -2.56 10.51
C ILE A 223 -11.95 -2.60 9.34
N TYR A 224 -12.09 -1.67 8.41
CA TYR A 224 -11.01 -1.28 7.52
C TYR A 224 -10.04 -0.40 8.29
N ASN A 225 -8.91 -0.98 8.70
CA ASN A 225 -7.94 -0.27 9.52
C ASN A 225 -7.09 0.68 8.67
N ARG A 226 -6.98 1.93 9.11
CA ARG A 226 -6.06 2.96 8.60
C ARG A 226 -5.15 3.57 9.69
N VAL A 227 -5.29 3.11 10.93
CA VAL A 227 -4.38 3.42 12.04
C VAL A 227 -3.15 2.50 12.04
N ILE A 228 -1.96 3.10 12.01
CA ILE A 228 -0.68 2.44 12.26
C ILE A 228 -0.34 2.55 13.75
N VAL A 229 0.06 1.44 14.38
CA VAL A 229 0.32 1.41 15.82
C VAL A 229 1.46 2.34 16.22
N ASP A 230 2.53 2.40 15.42
CA ASP A 230 3.68 3.29 15.68
C ASP A 230 3.30 4.78 15.61
N ASP A 231 2.31 5.15 14.79
CA ASP A 231 1.85 6.54 14.68
C ASP A 231 1.11 7.01 15.93
N LEU A 232 0.58 6.09 16.77
CA LEU A 232 -0.06 6.44 18.03
C LEU A 232 0.91 7.15 19.00
N GLN A 233 2.21 6.93 18.86
CA GLN A 233 3.23 7.61 19.68
C GLN A 233 3.26 9.13 19.42
N ASN A 234 2.80 9.57 18.24
CA ASN A 234 2.67 11.00 17.91
C ASN A 234 1.45 11.66 18.59
N TYR A 235 0.59 10.87 19.25
CA TYR A 235 -0.63 11.33 19.92
C TYR A 235 -0.66 10.85 21.39
N PRO A 236 0.27 11.29 22.26
CA PRO A 236 0.39 10.78 23.62
C PRO A 236 -0.84 11.06 24.50
N ASP A 237 -1.60 12.11 24.18
CA ASP A 237 -2.81 12.52 24.91
C ASP A 237 -4.10 11.94 24.30
N LEU A 238 -4.00 11.00 23.34
CA LEU A 238 -5.16 10.40 22.69
C LEU A 238 -5.95 9.54 23.68
N VAL A 239 -7.18 9.96 23.99
CA VAL A 239 -8.09 9.20 24.85
C VAL A 239 -8.97 8.30 24.00
N THR A 240 -8.86 6.98 24.21
CA THR A 240 -9.60 5.96 23.46
C THR A 240 -10.23 4.94 24.42
N GLU A 241 -11.45 4.49 24.12
CA GLU A 241 -12.05 3.34 24.82
C GLU A 241 -11.62 1.99 24.24
N PHE A 242 -11.19 2.01 22.98
CA PHE A 242 -10.73 0.87 22.22
C PHE A 242 -9.24 1.03 21.90
N LYS A 243 -8.47 -0.02 22.19
CA LYS A 243 -7.08 -0.16 21.75
C LYS A 243 -7.02 -1.27 20.71
N LEU A 244 -6.18 -1.10 19.68
CA LEU A 244 -6.04 -2.11 18.62
C LEU A 244 -5.68 -3.50 19.17
N THR A 245 -4.94 -3.58 20.28
CA THR A 245 -4.55 -4.84 20.95
C THR A 245 -5.68 -5.48 21.77
N ASP A 246 -6.86 -4.86 21.85
CA ASP A 246 -7.99 -5.42 22.57
C ASP A 246 -8.59 -6.62 21.83
N ASP A 247 -8.98 -7.65 22.58
CA ASP A 247 -9.70 -8.80 22.05
C ASP A 247 -11.20 -8.47 21.88
N VAL A 248 -11.61 -8.19 20.64
CA VAL A 248 -12.95 -7.69 20.24
C VAL A 248 -13.59 -8.53 19.14
N ASP A 249 -14.91 -8.45 19.01
CA ASP A 249 -15.73 -9.22 18.06
C ASP A 249 -15.88 -8.46 16.73
N VAL A 250 -14.78 -8.25 16.02
CA VAL A 250 -14.77 -7.61 14.69
C VAL A 250 -13.92 -8.42 13.72
N GLU A 251 -14.30 -8.37 12.44
CA GLU A 251 -13.46 -8.82 11.34
C GLU A 251 -12.59 -7.66 10.86
N TRP A 252 -11.31 -7.94 10.58
CA TRP A 252 -10.37 -6.92 10.14
C TRP A 252 -10.23 -6.93 8.61
N ILE A 253 -10.15 -5.75 8.03
CA ILE A 253 -9.71 -5.53 6.65
C ILE A 253 -8.42 -4.72 6.76
N ALA A 254 -7.31 -5.32 6.31
CA ALA A 254 -5.95 -4.93 6.68
C ALA A 254 -5.69 -5.05 8.20
N HIS A 255 -5.74 -6.29 8.70
CA HIS A 255 -5.42 -6.57 10.10
C HIS A 255 -4.05 -5.99 10.50
N PRO A 256 -3.93 -5.29 11.65
CA PRO A 256 -2.72 -4.53 12.02
C PRO A 256 -1.42 -5.34 11.99
N ASN A 257 -1.45 -6.63 12.33
CA ASN A 257 -0.27 -7.49 12.28
C ASN A 257 0.34 -7.60 10.85
N TRP A 258 -0.45 -7.47 9.78
CA TRP A 258 0.06 -7.54 8.40
C TRP A 258 0.95 -6.35 8.04
N PHE A 259 0.83 -5.21 8.72
CA PHE A 259 1.78 -4.09 8.60
C PHE A 259 3.22 -4.53 8.91
N PHE A 260 3.40 -5.39 9.91
CA PHE A 260 4.70 -5.91 10.29
C PHE A 260 5.14 -7.08 9.40
N ARG A 261 4.23 -7.99 9.05
CA ARG A 261 4.55 -9.18 8.24
C ARG A 261 4.87 -8.82 6.79
N ALA A 262 3.98 -8.08 6.14
CA ALA A 262 4.17 -7.62 4.76
C ALA A 262 5.03 -6.34 4.76
N SER A 263 6.29 -6.52 5.14
CA SER A 263 7.30 -5.46 5.30
C SER A 263 8.67 -5.89 4.77
N LYS A 264 9.70 -5.08 5.04
CA LYS A 264 11.11 -5.41 4.77
C LYS A 264 11.52 -6.78 5.31
N PHE A 265 10.89 -7.23 6.40
CA PHE A 265 11.14 -8.54 7.00
C PHE A 265 10.91 -9.70 6.04
N THR A 266 9.93 -9.59 5.13
CA THR A 266 9.59 -10.66 4.19
C THR A 266 10.56 -10.73 3.01
N LEU A 267 11.32 -9.67 2.71
CA LEU A 267 12.16 -9.60 1.51
C LEU A 267 13.14 -10.77 1.35
N PRO A 268 13.86 -11.25 2.39
CA PRO A 268 14.75 -12.40 2.24
C PRO A 268 14.03 -13.74 2.03
N LEU A 269 12.72 -13.81 2.29
CA LEU A 269 11.91 -15.01 2.05
C LEU A 269 11.41 -15.12 0.60
N LEU A 270 11.48 -14.02 -0.15
CA LEU A 270 11.00 -13.95 -1.54
C LEU A 270 12.04 -14.51 -2.50
N ASN A 271 11.57 -15.29 -3.47
CA ASN A 271 12.41 -15.83 -4.54
C ASN A 271 11.75 -15.56 -5.89
N SER A 272 12.05 -14.39 -6.45
CA SER A 272 11.55 -13.95 -7.75
C SER A 272 12.63 -13.14 -8.48
N PRO A 273 12.74 -13.22 -9.82
CA PRO A 273 13.61 -12.33 -10.59
C PRO A 273 13.22 -10.85 -10.48
N PHE A 274 12.01 -10.56 -10.00
CA PHE A 274 11.47 -9.21 -9.83
C PHE A 274 11.70 -8.65 -8.42
N VAL A 275 12.37 -9.40 -7.54
CA VAL A 275 12.73 -8.97 -6.19
C VAL A 275 14.24 -8.89 -6.07
N PRO A 276 14.81 -7.74 -5.67
CA PRO A 276 16.24 -7.63 -5.47
C PRO A 276 16.71 -8.61 -4.40
N LYS A 277 17.79 -9.35 -4.70
CA LYS A 277 18.36 -10.34 -3.78
C LYS A 277 18.57 -9.71 -2.40
N SER A 278 17.95 -10.34 -1.40
CA SER A 278 17.90 -9.86 -0.03
C SER A 278 18.31 -10.98 0.91
N TYR A 279 19.05 -10.64 1.97
CA TYR A 279 19.59 -11.62 2.92
C TYR A 279 19.44 -11.08 4.34
N PHE A 280 19.04 -11.93 5.28
CA PHE A 280 19.19 -11.61 6.69
C PHE A 280 20.67 -11.55 7.05
N LEU A 281 21.10 -10.46 7.69
CA LEU A 281 22.52 -10.25 7.94
C LEU A 281 23.12 -11.33 8.86
N HIS A 282 22.35 -11.81 9.84
CA HIS A 282 22.79 -12.88 10.76
C HIS A 282 22.91 -14.28 10.12
N GLU A 283 22.31 -14.51 8.94
CA GLU A 283 22.37 -15.81 8.24
C GLU A 283 23.54 -15.90 7.26
N LEU A 284 24.22 -14.79 6.97
CA LEU A 284 25.36 -14.75 6.07
C LEU A 284 26.62 -15.29 6.75
N ALA A 285 27.09 -16.44 6.31
CA ALA A 285 28.41 -16.97 6.70
C ALA A 285 29.57 -16.11 6.14
N GLU A 286 29.39 -15.60 4.92
CA GLU A 286 30.29 -14.66 4.26
C GLU A 286 29.49 -13.55 3.61
N TYR A 287 30.02 -12.32 3.62
CA TYR A 287 29.37 -11.19 2.95
C TYR A 287 29.63 -11.22 1.43
N PRO A 288 28.72 -10.68 0.61
CA PRO A 288 28.98 -10.47 -0.82
C PRO A 288 30.29 -9.72 -1.05
N ALA A 289 31.07 -10.15 -2.04
CA ALA A 289 32.36 -9.51 -2.35
C ALA A 289 32.18 -8.09 -2.92
N ASP A 290 31.03 -7.80 -3.52
CA ASP A 290 30.66 -6.56 -4.21
C ASP A 290 29.72 -5.68 -3.37
N LEU A 291 30.10 -5.41 -2.10
CA LEU A 291 29.27 -4.64 -1.15
C LEU A 291 28.83 -3.26 -1.66
N GLU A 292 29.52 -2.66 -2.62
CA GLU A 292 29.13 -1.42 -3.28
C GLU A 292 27.76 -1.52 -3.98
N ASN A 293 27.34 -2.74 -4.35
CA ASN A 293 26.05 -3.04 -4.97
C ASN A 293 24.96 -3.36 -3.95
N TYR A 294 25.22 -3.21 -2.65
CA TYR A 294 24.25 -3.53 -1.59
C TYR A 294 23.94 -2.32 -0.71
N VAL A 295 22.75 -2.35 -0.12
CA VAL A 295 22.31 -1.46 0.94
C VAL A 295 22.01 -2.26 2.19
N LEU A 296 22.29 -1.69 3.36
CA LEU A 296 21.91 -2.25 4.65
C LEU A 296 20.63 -1.57 5.12
N LYS A 297 19.62 -2.37 5.46
CA LYS A 297 18.32 -1.89 5.94
C LYS A 297 18.01 -2.48 7.32
N PRO A 298 17.59 -1.67 8.31
CA PRO A 298 16.99 -2.20 9.53
C PRO A 298 15.66 -2.86 9.20
N LEU A 299 15.32 -3.95 9.91
CA LEU A 299 14.06 -4.66 9.70
C LEU A 299 12.84 -3.88 10.23
N PHE A 300 13.01 -3.22 11.37
CA PHE A 300 11.93 -2.54 12.12
C PHE A 300 11.91 -1.02 11.92
N SER A 301 12.60 -0.50 10.89
CA SER A 301 12.56 0.93 10.60
C SER A 301 11.58 1.27 9.48
N PHE A 302 10.77 2.29 9.74
CA PHE A 302 9.76 2.80 8.81
C PHE A 302 10.24 4.08 8.12
N ALA A 303 9.64 4.39 6.96
CA ALA A 303 9.94 5.58 6.15
C ALA A 303 11.43 5.78 5.76
N GLY A 304 12.17 4.69 5.54
CA GLY A 304 13.57 4.75 5.07
C GLY A 304 14.60 5.19 6.13
N THR A 305 14.16 5.39 7.37
CA THR A 305 15.05 5.75 8.48
C THR A 305 16.08 4.64 8.72
N GLY A 306 17.36 5.00 8.83
CA GLY A 306 18.44 4.05 9.13
C GLY A 306 18.94 3.20 7.95
N VAL A 307 18.46 3.43 6.72
CA VAL A 307 19.01 2.77 5.53
C VAL A 307 20.41 3.32 5.23
N LYS A 308 21.40 2.43 5.15
CA LYS A 308 22.78 2.79 4.79
C LYS A 308 23.08 2.38 3.35
N LEU A 309 23.22 3.38 2.48
CA LEU A 309 23.41 3.19 1.04
C LEU A 309 24.83 2.76 0.64
N HIS A 310 25.82 3.12 1.45
CA HIS A 310 27.23 2.76 1.22
C HIS A 310 27.74 2.03 2.44
N ILE A 311 28.12 0.77 2.26
CA ILE A 311 28.53 -0.13 3.33
C ILE A 311 29.89 -0.75 3.01
N SER A 312 30.64 -1.01 4.06
CA SER A 312 31.89 -1.77 4.04
C SER A 312 31.77 -2.97 4.97
N LYS A 313 32.69 -3.93 4.84
CA LYS A 313 32.78 -5.07 5.76
C LYS A 313 32.89 -4.62 7.22
N ALA A 314 33.70 -3.59 7.49
CA ALA A 314 33.87 -3.05 8.83
C ALA A 314 32.55 -2.50 9.42
N ASP A 315 31.70 -1.91 8.57
CA ASP A 315 30.39 -1.44 9.01
C ASP A 315 29.49 -2.60 9.44
N LEU A 316 29.52 -3.72 8.72
CA LEU A 316 28.72 -4.90 9.02
C LEU A 316 29.23 -5.65 10.27
N ASP A 317 30.55 -5.74 10.43
CA ASP A 317 31.18 -6.38 11.57
C ASP A 317 30.97 -5.60 12.89
N ALA A 318 30.81 -4.28 12.80
CA ALA A 318 30.53 -3.42 13.94
C ALA A 318 29.08 -3.51 14.46
N ILE A 319 28.17 -4.18 13.74
CA ILE A 319 26.77 -4.34 14.15
C ILE A 319 26.69 -5.45 15.21
N PRO A 320 26.33 -5.13 16.47
CA PRO A 320 26.23 -6.14 17.51
C PRO A 320 25.01 -7.04 17.31
N ASP A 321 23.92 -6.47 16.80
CA ASP A 321 22.62 -7.12 16.67
C ASP A 321 22.26 -7.35 15.20
N LYS A 322 22.95 -8.32 14.59
CA LYS A 322 22.81 -8.62 13.15
C LYS A 322 21.45 -9.22 12.79
N GLU A 323 20.68 -9.73 13.76
CA GLU A 323 19.38 -10.33 13.48
C GLU A 323 18.32 -9.31 13.08
N ASN A 324 18.54 -8.03 13.41
CA ASN A 324 17.63 -6.92 13.13
C ASN A 324 17.94 -6.15 11.83
N PHE A 325 18.79 -6.70 10.97
CA PHE A 325 19.19 -6.09 9.70
C PHE A 325 19.12 -7.07 8.52
N LEU A 326 18.89 -6.50 7.33
CA LEU A 326 19.05 -7.20 6.06
C LEU A 326 20.02 -6.46 5.14
N LEU A 327 20.68 -7.22 4.26
CA LEU A 327 21.35 -6.70 3.08
C LEU A 327 20.44 -6.88 1.86
N GLN A 328 20.30 -5.85 1.05
CA GLN A 328 19.56 -5.92 -0.21
C GLN A 328 20.40 -5.37 -1.36
N ARG A 329 20.40 -6.06 -2.50
CA ARG A 329 21.05 -5.57 -3.72
C ARG A 329 20.36 -4.29 -4.23
N LYS A 330 21.16 -3.31 -4.63
CA LYS A 330 20.70 -2.05 -5.25
C LYS A 330 20.06 -2.33 -6.60
N VAL A 331 19.13 -1.45 -6.97
CA VAL A 331 18.50 -1.43 -8.29
C VAL A 331 18.68 -0.06 -8.93
N ASN A 332 18.74 -0.05 -10.25
CA ASN A 332 18.91 1.16 -11.04
C ASN A 332 17.57 1.53 -11.67
N TYR A 333 17.03 2.68 -11.29
CA TYR A 333 15.74 3.19 -11.76
C TYR A 333 15.90 3.77 -13.15
N GLU A 334 14.97 3.45 -14.05
CA GLU A 334 14.93 3.99 -15.39
C GLU A 334 13.92 5.15 -15.48
N PRO A 335 14.31 6.30 -16.06
CA PRO A 335 13.40 7.42 -16.30
C PRO A 335 12.48 7.09 -17.47
N VAL A 336 11.48 6.25 -17.23
CA VAL A 336 10.62 5.69 -18.28
C VAL A 336 9.45 6.59 -18.67
N VAL A 337 9.11 7.60 -17.88
CA VAL A 337 8.01 8.51 -18.16
C VAL A 337 8.55 9.89 -18.49
N GLU A 338 8.28 10.36 -19.70
CA GLU A 338 8.47 11.75 -20.11
C GLU A 338 7.18 12.53 -19.83
N SER A 339 7.26 13.58 -19.02
CA SER A 339 6.08 14.35 -18.63
C SER A 339 5.66 15.31 -19.76
N PRO A 340 4.42 15.83 -19.77
CA PRO A 340 4.03 16.87 -20.72
C PRO A 340 4.95 18.11 -20.71
N THR A 341 5.65 18.35 -19.59
CA THR A 341 6.59 19.46 -19.41
C THR A 341 8.05 19.13 -19.74
N GLY A 342 8.34 17.89 -20.20
CA GLY A 342 9.70 17.34 -20.28
C GLY A 342 10.03 16.56 -19.02
#